data_AF-F3M4I4-F1
#
_entry.id   AF-F3M4I4-F1
#
_cell.length_a   1.000
_cell.length_b   1.000
_cell.length_c   1.000
_cell.angle_alpha   90.00
_cell.angle_beta   90.00
_cell.angle_gamma   90.00
#
_symmetry.space_group_name_H-M   'P 1'
#
loop_
_entity.id
_entity.type
_entity.pdbx_description
1 polymer ?
#
loop_
_entity_poly.entity_id
_entity_poly.type
_entity_poly.pdbx_seq_one_letter_code
_entity_poly.pdbx_strand_id
1 'polypeptide(L)'
;MNDALSDNLYSPWFMTLYAGDTVQPKAEKEIERWLQTYADSSAGFILTSVTKTDPPAVFPKRPVPTFTTPRGPLLWRTNIVMNGQKPGFTSNDQLPFQKYVLIDKQIQLSSHYEWTEVDSDGISYHHRAAPPWMKEAEEWNAISPLLHAPSRVQTINEKQSSPIVTIALCTFNDGEYLPWAIRSVLSQTITDWELIIVDDHSSDDTPSILAGLPIDKRINKVSLHQNLGKAHALNIALQMARGAWFLELDADDWLSPDILEVLLQEAKREPNVGVLYANHFEWVERLNKQLLYQGVRTGPSHLSAERLLAEAMAVAPRMFNVSVIEQLGGWNTSVPFEGRLYEDIEMLSKVSSFHPVYIPQPLYHRRIRSSSMTHRHLNHYEKWKNSMSDILK
;
A
#
# COMPACT_ATOMS: atom_id res chain seq x y z
N MET A 1 -15.88 20.06 -7.15
CA MET A 1 -16.32 19.91 -5.76
C MET A 1 -17.82 20.07 -5.81
N ASN A 2 -18.55 19.02 -5.42
CA ASN A 2 -19.95 18.77 -5.79
C ASN A 2 -20.92 19.61 -4.96
N ASP A 3 -21.47 20.68 -5.53
CA ASP A 3 -22.63 21.42 -4.99
C ASP A 3 -23.98 20.77 -5.34
N ALA A 4 -23.99 19.47 -5.68
CA ALA A 4 -25.21 18.75 -6.02
C ALA A 4 -26.00 18.23 -4.80
N LEU A 5 -25.71 18.74 -3.59
CA LEU A 5 -26.37 18.32 -2.35
C LEU A 5 -26.85 19.53 -1.54
N SER A 6 -28.09 19.96 -1.79
CA SER A 6 -29.07 20.63 -0.89
C SER A 6 -29.89 21.64 -1.72
N ASP A 7 -31.22 21.52 -1.84
CA ASP A 7 -32.18 21.76 -0.75
C ASP A 7 -33.45 20.88 -0.77
N ASN A 8 -33.45 19.72 -1.44
CA ASN A 8 -34.53 18.72 -1.32
C ASN A 8 -33.99 17.37 -0.83
N LEU A 9 -34.05 17.16 0.49
CA LEU A 9 -33.88 15.89 1.19
C LEU A 9 -34.96 14.90 0.70
N TYR A 10 -34.76 13.80 -0.03
CA TYR A 10 -33.61 13.02 -0.44
C TYR A 10 -33.94 12.44 -1.81
N SER A 11 -33.14 12.66 -2.86
CA SER A 11 -33.23 11.78 -4.02
C SER A 11 -32.82 10.36 -3.57
N PRO A 12 -33.64 9.31 -3.82
CA PRO A 12 -33.29 7.94 -3.44
C PRO A 12 -32.05 7.43 -4.20
N TRP A 13 -31.65 8.14 -5.26
CA TRP A 13 -30.54 7.78 -6.13
C TRP A 13 -29.65 8.97 -6.46
N PHE A 14 -28.38 8.71 -6.69
CA PHE A 14 -27.43 9.69 -7.25
C PHE A 14 -26.49 9.00 -8.24
N MET A 15 -25.95 9.76 -9.19
CA MET A 15 -25.06 9.24 -10.22
C MET A 15 -23.66 9.83 -10.08
N THR A 16 -22.63 9.00 -10.25
CA THR A 16 -21.23 9.45 -10.37
C THR A 16 -20.81 9.42 -11.82
N LEU A 17 -20.24 10.52 -12.31
CA LEU A 17 -19.74 10.70 -13.67
C LEU A 17 -18.24 11.02 -13.63
N TYR A 18 -17.52 10.62 -14.67
CA TYR A 18 -16.14 11.06 -14.91
C TYR A 18 -16.11 12.36 -15.70
N ALA A 19 -14.99 13.07 -15.61
CA ALA A 19 -14.77 14.28 -16.38
C ALA A 19 -14.80 13.98 -17.89
N GLY A 20 -15.75 14.59 -18.59
CA GLY A 20 -16.00 14.40 -20.02
C GLY A 20 -17.21 13.53 -20.33
N ASP A 21 -17.83 12.89 -19.34
CA ASP A 21 -19.09 12.19 -19.56
C ASP A 21 -20.22 13.17 -19.86
N THR A 22 -21.15 12.75 -20.71
CA THR A 22 -22.30 13.57 -21.13
C THR A 22 -23.61 12.82 -20.89
N VAL A 23 -24.59 13.53 -20.34
CA VAL A 23 -25.94 13.02 -20.11
C VAL A 23 -26.89 13.79 -21.02
N GLN A 24 -27.46 13.10 -22.00
CA GLN A 24 -28.43 13.67 -22.93
C GLN A 24 -29.84 13.61 -22.34
N PRO A 25 -30.78 14.48 -22.76
CA PRO A 25 -32.15 14.48 -22.23
C PRO A 25 -32.87 13.13 -22.29
N LYS A 26 -32.59 12.31 -23.31
CA LYS A 26 -33.19 10.96 -23.44
C LYS A 26 -32.76 9.98 -22.34
N ALA A 27 -31.66 10.24 -21.64
CA ALA A 27 -31.19 9.43 -20.51
C ALA A 27 -32.22 9.39 -19.36
N GLU A 28 -33.01 10.45 -19.18
CA GLU A 28 -34.01 10.54 -18.13
C GLU A 28 -35.00 9.36 -18.20
N LYS A 29 -35.55 9.09 -19.38
CA LYS A 29 -36.50 7.99 -19.60
C LYS A 29 -35.86 6.61 -19.47
N GLU A 30 -34.56 6.50 -19.72
CA GLU A 30 -33.80 5.26 -19.53
C GLU A 30 -33.61 4.99 -18.03
N ILE A 31 -33.17 6.02 -17.28
CA ILE A 31 -33.02 5.97 -15.83
C ILE A 31 -34.35 5.65 -15.16
N GLU A 32 -35.44 6.34 -15.51
CA GLU A 32 -36.78 6.06 -14.98
C GLU A 32 -37.18 4.60 -15.17
N ARG A 33 -36.85 4.00 -16.33
CA ARG A 33 -37.14 2.61 -16.62
C ARG A 33 -36.33 1.66 -15.75
N TRP A 34 -35.03 1.90 -15.59
CA TRP A 34 -34.20 1.08 -14.69
C TRP A 34 -34.68 1.16 -13.25
N LEU A 35 -35.06 2.36 -12.81
CA LEU A 35 -35.66 2.63 -11.51
C LEU A 35 -37.09 2.07 -11.35
N GLN A 36 -37.68 1.42 -12.34
CA GLN A 36 -38.91 0.63 -12.18
C GLN A 36 -38.62 -0.87 -12.04
N THR A 37 -37.43 -1.31 -12.44
CA THR A 37 -37.01 -2.71 -12.43
C THR A 37 -36.11 -3.06 -11.25
N TYR A 38 -35.90 -2.16 -10.29
CA TYR A 38 -34.98 -2.39 -9.18
C TYR A 38 -35.51 -3.41 -8.18
N ALA A 39 -34.63 -4.30 -7.75
CA ALA A 39 -34.85 -5.18 -6.61
C ALA A 39 -34.28 -4.56 -5.33
N ASP A 40 -34.84 -4.92 -4.17
CA ASP A 40 -34.32 -4.46 -2.88
C ASP A 40 -32.87 -4.92 -2.61
N SER A 41 -32.45 -6.03 -3.23
CA SER A 41 -31.09 -6.55 -3.20
C SER A 41 -30.08 -5.72 -4.00
N SER A 42 -30.52 -4.76 -4.82
CA SER A 42 -29.64 -3.96 -5.67
C SER A 42 -28.96 -2.83 -4.89
N ALA A 43 -27.64 -2.70 -5.02
CA ALA A 43 -26.86 -1.51 -4.62
C ALA A 43 -27.00 -0.37 -5.64
N GLY A 44 -27.24 -0.73 -6.90
CA GLY A 44 -27.56 0.15 -7.99
C GLY A 44 -27.14 -0.40 -9.36
N PHE A 45 -26.88 0.51 -10.29
CA PHE A 45 -26.66 0.17 -11.70
C PHE A 45 -25.25 0.55 -12.16
N ILE A 46 -24.64 -0.36 -12.93
CA ILE A 46 -23.37 -0.16 -13.63
C ILE A 46 -23.70 0.12 -15.10
N LEU A 47 -23.26 1.26 -15.62
CA LEU A 47 -23.47 1.55 -17.03
C LEU A 47 -22.40 0.89 -17.89
N THR A 48 -22.83 0.05 -18.83
CA THR A 48 -21.97 -0.63 -19.80
C THR A 48 -22.06 0.04 -21.17
N SER A 49 -20.90 0.32 -21.77
CA SER A 49 -20.77 0.79 -23.15
C SER A 49 -20.78 -0.44 -24.04
N VAL A 50 -21.91 -0.68 -24.69
CA VAL A 50 -21.95 -1.61 -25.82
C VAL A 50 -21.84 -0.80 -27.12
N THR A 51 -20.61 -0.47 -27.53
CA THR A 51 -20.32 -0.51 -28.97
C THR A 51 -19.96 -1.94 -29.32
N LYS A 52 -20.90 -2.68 -29.93
CA LYS A 52 -20.69 -4.04 -30.48
C LYS A 52 -19.67 -4.04 -31.62
N THR A 53 -18.38 -3.79 -31.36
CA THR A 53 -17.36 -3.86 -32.42
C THR A 53 -16.13 -4.68 -32.10
N ASP A 54 -15.90 -5.15 -30.87
CA ASP A 54 -14.80 -6.07 -30.60
C ASP A 54 -15.28 -7.35 -29.90
N PRO A 55 -14.88 -8.55 -30.38
CA PRO A 55 -15.21 -9.80 -29.73
C PRO A 55 -14.57 -9.85 -28.33
N PRO A 56 -15.17 -10.55 -27.36
CA PRO A 56 -14.59 -10.69 -26.03
C PRO A 56 -13.23 -11.36 -26.18
N ALA A 57 -12.18 -10.68 -25.72
CA ALA A 57 -10.87 -11.29 -25.58
C ALA A 57 -11.01 -12.51 -24.67
N VAL A 58 -10.80 -13.70 -25.24
CA VAL A 58 -10.80 -14.97 -24.52
C VAL A 58 -9.57 -15.00 -23.64
N PHE A 59 -9.71 -14.59 -22.39
CA PHE A 59 -8.67 -14.76 -21.38
C PHE A 59 -8.83 -16.11 -20.68
N PRO A 60 -7.73 -16.87 -20.46
CA PRO A 60 -7.79 -18.17 -19.81
C PRO A 60 -8.24 -18.03 -18.35
N LYS A 61 -9.21 -18.85 -17.97
CA LYS A 61 -9.80 -18.95 -16.64
C LYS A 61 -8.75 -19.29 -15.58
N ARG A 62 -8.59 -18.43 -14.57
CA ARG A 62 -8.08 -18.78 -13.24
C ARG A 62 -8.97 -18.14 -12.16
N PRO A 63 -9.10 -18.77 -10.97
CA PRO A 63 -10.13 -18.44 -10.00
C PRO A 63 -9.69 -17.24 -9.16
N VAL A 64 -9.99 -16.04 -9.62
CA VAL A 64 -10.09 -14.83 -8.81
C VAL A 64 -11.53 -14.35 -9.02
N PRO A 65 -12.25 -13.86 -7.98
CA PRO A 65 -13.60 -13.33 -8.17
C PRO A 65 -13.59 -12.33 -9.33
N THR A 66 -14.34 -12.64 -10.38
CA THR A 66 -14.42 -11.89 -11.63
C THR A 66 -15.15 -10.58 -11.40
N PHE A 67 -14.50 -9.62 -10.73
CA PHE A 67 -14.80 -8.23 -10.97
C PHE A 67 -13.93 -7.80 -12.15
N THR A 68 -14.51 -7.74 -13.35
CA THR A 68 -14.08 -6.69 -14.29
C THR A 68 -14.32 -5.39 -13.55
N THR A 69 -13.25 -4.68 -13.16
CA THR A 69 -13.35 -3.40 -12.46
C THR A 69 -14.43 -2.55 -13.14
N PRO A 70 -15.56 -2.21 -12.48
CA PRO A 70 -16.61 -1.48 -13.16
C PRO A 70 -16.08 -0.12 -13.60
N ARG A 71 -16.00 0.09 -14.92
CA ARG A 71 -15.56 1.35 -15.52
C ARG A 71 -16.72 1.98 -16.26
N GLY A 72 -17.19 3.10 -15.72
CA GLY A 72 -18.26 3.89 -16.31
C GLY A 72 -19.03 4.64 -15.23
N PRO A 73 -20.03 5.44 -15.64
CA PRO A 73 -21.01 6.02 -14.75
C PRO A 73 -21.65 4.96 -13.85
N LEU A 74 -21.95 5.34 -12.62
CA LEU A 74 -22.61 4.46 -11.65
C LEU A 74 -23.81 5.20 -11.08
N LEU A 75 -24.96 4.52 -11.06
CA LEU A 75 -26.17 5.00 -10.41
C LEU A 75 -26.30 4.28 -9.06
N TRP A 76 -26.22 5.04 -7.98
CA TRP A 76 -26.14 4.54 -6.60
C TRP A 76 -27.45 4.75 -5.85
N ARG A 77 -27.77 3.85 -4.91
CA ARG A 77 -28.81 4.09 -3.90
C ARG A 77 -28.27 4.90 -2.75
N THR A 78 -28.85 6.09 -2.52
CA THR A 78 -28.41 7.02 -1.48
C THR A 78 -28.45 6.37 -0.10
N ASN A 79 -29.55 5.69 0.26
CA ASN A 79 -29.70 5.06 1.57
C ASN A 79 -28.71 3.91 1.80
N ILE A 80 -28.38 3.11 0.78
CA ILE A 80 -27.40 2.02 0.90
C ILE A 80 -25.99 2.58 1.08
N VAL A 81 -25.62 3.59 0.29
CA VAL A 81 -24.31 4.24 0.41
C VAL A 81 -24.14 4.87 1.79
N MET A 82 -25.21 5.49 2.32
CA MET A 82 -25.21 6.19 3.60
C MET A 82 -25.41 5.29 4.83
N ASN A 83 -25.68 4.00 4.66
CA ASN A 83 -25.89 3.05 5.77
C ASN A 83 -24.75 2.03 5.87
N GLY A 84 -24.60 1.40 7.04
CA GLY A 84 -23.61 0.35 7.32
C GLY A 84 -22.40 0.84 8.13
N GLN A 85 -21.37 -0.01 8.24
CA GLN A 85 -20.20 0.25 9.09
C GLN A 85 -19.36 1.45 8.65
N LYS A 86 -19.39 1.79 7.35
CA LYS A 86 -18.72 2.98 6.79
C LYS A 86 -19.74 3.76 5.94
N PRO A 87 -20.55 4.64 6.55
CA PRO A 87 -21.53 5.42 5.83
C PRO A 87 -20.83 6.44 4.91
N GLY A 88 -21.32 6.58 3.68
CA GLY A 88 -20.72 7.46 2.66
C GLY A 88 -19.54 6.83 1.92
N PHE A 89 -18.78 7.66 1.21
CA PHE A 89 -17.56 7.26 0.52
C PHE A 89 -16.36 7.35 1.46
N THR A 90 -15.41 6.44 1.28
CA THR A 90 -14.19 6.42 2.08
C THR A 90 -13.39 7.71 1.87
N SER A 91 -12.98 8.33 2.97
CA SER A 91 -12.23 9.58 2.99
C SER A 91 -10.75 9.38 2.65
N ASN A 92 -10.07 10.48 2.31
CA ASN A 92 -8.68 10.48 1.85
C ASN A 92 -7.68 9.91 2.88
N ASP A 93 -8.01 9.95 4.15
CA ASP A 93 -7.20 9.40 5.25
C ASP A 93 -7.30 7.88 5.37
N GLN A 94 -8.35 7.27 4.80
CA GLN A 94 -8.60 5.84 4.88
C GLN A 94 -8.23 5.09 3.60
N LEU A 95 -8.16 5.80 2.47
CA LEU A 95 -7.65 5.28 1.22
C LEU A 95 -6.38 6.01 0.82
N PRO A 96 -5.36 5.29 0.37
CA PRO A 96 -4.12 5.91 -0.06
C PRO A 96 -4.30 6.67 -1.37
N PHE A 97 -5.32 6.28 -2.15
CA PHE A 97 -5.51 6.73 -3.52
C PHE A 97 -6.99 7.03 -3.76
N GLN A 98 -7.28 8.31 -3.93
CA GLN A 98 -8.63 8.81 -4.24
C GLN A 98 -9.25 8.14 -5.47
N LYS A 99 -8.42 7.73 -6.45
CA LYS A 99 -8.89 7.05 -7.66
C LYS A 99 -9.64 5.74 -7.39
N TYR A 100 -9.49 5.13 -6.21
CA TYR A 100 -10.16 3.90 -5.85
C TYR A 100 -11.36 4.09 -4.92
N VAL A 101 -11.74 5.31 -4.56
CA VAL A 101 -12.87 5.59 -3.65
C VAL A 101 -14.19 4.96 -4.13
N LEU A 102 -14.49 5.07 -5.44
CA LEU A 102 -15.70 4.47 -6.00
C LEU A 102 -15.62 2.93 -5.95
N ILE A 103 -14.46 2.37 -6.23
CA ILE A 103 -14.25 0.91 -6.28
C ILE A 103 -14.28 0.31 -4.88
N ASP A 104 -13.65 0.94 -3.90
CA ASP A 104 -13.71 0.55 -2.48
C ASP A 104 -15.17 0.49 -2.01
N LYS A 105 -15.97 1.50 -2.36
CA LYS A 105 -17.39 1.50 -2.01
C LYS A 105 -18.17 0.40 -2.73
N GLN A 106 -17.91 0.14 -4.00
CA GLN A 106 -18.51 -1.00 -4.71
C GLN A 106 -18.17 -2.32 -4.02
N ILE A 107 -16.90 -2.57 -3.71
CA ILE A 107 -16.44 -3.79 -3.03
C ILE A 107 -17.15 -3.95 -1.69
N GLN A 108 -17.24 -2.88 -0.91
CA GLN A 108 -17.96 -2.89 0.36
C GLN A 108 -19.40 -3.34 0.16
N LEU A 109 -20.12 -2.74 -0.80
CA LEU A 109 -21.53 -3.05 -1.05
C LEU A 109 -21.74 -4.43 -1.66
N SER A 110 -20.84 -4.91 -2.51
CA SER A 110 -20.92 -6.22 -3.18
C SER A 110 -20.90 -7.41 -2.21
N SER A 111 -20.55 -7.19 -0.94
CA SER A 111 -20.66 -8.23 0.09
C SER A 111 -22.10 -8.48 0.56
N HIS A 112 -23.03 -7.55 0.33
CA HIS A 112 -24.42 -7.61 0.81
C HIS A 112 -25.46 -7.28 -0.27
N TYR A 113 -25.04 -6.74 -1.41
CA TYR A 113 -25.91 -6.24 -2.46
C TYR A 113 -25.40 -6.64 -3.85
N GLU A 114 -26.31 -6.68 -4.80
CA GLU A 114 -26.04 -6.99 -6.20
C GLU A 114 -25.94 -5.71 -7.04
N TRP A 115 -25.17 -5.77 -8.13
CA TRP A 115 -25.07 -4.71 -9.12
C TRP A 115 -25.74 -5.15 -10.41
N THR A 116 -26.48 -4.25 -11.05
CA THR A 116 -27.16 -4.53 -12.33
C THR A 116 -26.47 -3.77 -13.45
N GLU A 117 -25.96 -4.47 -14.45
CA GLU A 117 -25.40 -3.85 -15.66
C GLU A 117 -26.52 -3.40 -16.61
N VAL A 118 -26.42 -2.18 -17.12
CA VAL A 118 -27.40 -1.57 -18.04
C VAL A 118 -26.71 -0.81 -19.17
N ASP A 119 -27.31 -0.89 -20.35
CA ASP A 119 -26.88 -0.11 -21.51
C ASP A 119 -27.65 1.21 -21.58
N SER A 120 -26.99 2.28 -22.05
CA SER A 120 -27.58 3.61 -22.20
C SER A 120 -27.18 4.23 -23.53
N ASP A 121 -28.18 4.67 -24.30
CA ASP A 121 -27.94 5.51 -25.48
C ASP A 121 -27.89 7.00 -25.08
N GLY A 122 -28.48 7.36 -23.94
CA GLY A 122 -28.56 8.71 -23.39
C GLY A 122 -27.32 9.16 -22.63
N ILE A 123 -26.52 8.23 -22.12
CA ILE A 123 -25.33 8.54 -21.35
C ILE A 123 -24.11 8.11 -22.17
N SER A 124 -23.39 9.09 -22.68
CA SER A 124 -22.14 8.84 -23.39
C SER A 124 -21.00 9.11 -22.43
N TYR A 125 -20.26 8.07 -22.10
CA TYR A 125 -19.05 8.17 -21.30
C TYR A 125 -17.84 7.85 -22.17
N HIS A 126 -16.76 8.57 -21.95
CA HIS A 126 -15.54 8.32 -22.70
C HIS A 126 -14.86 7.08 -22.12
N HIS A 127 -15.08 5.92 -22.76
CA HIS A 127 -14.17 4.79 -22.59
C HIS A 127 -12.82 5.20 -23.15
N ARG A 128 -11.98 5.85 -22.33
CA ARG A 128 -10.59 6.06 -22.69
C ARG A 128 -10.01 4.66 -22.79
N ALA A 129 -9.73 4.20 -24.01
CA ALA A 129 -8.83 3.08 -24.19
C ALA A 129 -7.61 3.42 -23.34
N ALA A 130 -7.30 2.56 -22.38
CA ALA A 130 -6.12 2.70 -21.55
C ALA A 130 -4.97 2.92 -22.54
N PRO A 131 -4.28 4.08 -22.52
CA PRO A 131 -3.17 4.26 -23.43
C PRO A 131 -2.19 3.09 -23.22
N PRO A 132 -1.45 2.61 -24.23
CA PRO A 132 -0.78 1.30 -24.17
C PRO A 132 0.14 1.06 -22.95
N TRP A 133 0.64 2.13 -22.35
CA TRP A 133 1.43 2.13 -21.11
C TRP A 133 0.62 2.01 -19.80
N MET A 134 -0.71 2.04 -19.85
CA MET A 134 -1.61 2.06 -18.69
C MET A 134 -1.99 0.62 -18.36
N LYS A 135 -1.31 0.07 -17.35
CA LYS A 135 -1.33 -1.33 -16.96
C LYS A 135 -2.52 -1.68 -16.07
N GLU A 136 -3.72 -1.29 -16.45
CA GLU A 136 -4.84 -1.25 -15.50
C GLU A 136 -5.17 -2.60 -14.84
N ALA A 137 -5.03 -3.72 -15.56
CA ALA A 137 -5.21 -5.05 -14.97
C ALA A 137 -4.08 -5.42 -13.99
N GLU A 138 -2.83 -5.10 -14.31
CA GLU A 138 -1.69 -5.37 -13.42
C GLU A 138 -1.74 -4.47 -12.19
N GLU A 139 -2.08 -3.19 -12.37
CA GLU A 139 -2.30 -2.23 -11.31
C GLU A 139 -3.41 -2.70 -10.36
N TRP A 140 -4.53 -3.17 -10.93
CA TRP A 140 -5.63 -3.73 -10.16
C TRP A 140 -5.20 -4.98 -9.37
N ASN A 141 -4.49 -5.90 -10.00
CA ASN A 141 -3.97 -7.10 -9.34
C ASN A 141 -2.99 -6.74 -8.21
N ALA A 142 -2.23 -5.65 -8.36
CA ALA A 142 -1.32 -5.19 -7.32
C ALA A 142 -2.07 -4.59 -6.11
N ILE A 143 -3.12 -3.79 -6.33
CA ILE A 143 -3.77 -3.06 -5.22
C ILE A 143 -4.97 -3.78 -4.59
N SER A 144 -5.70 -4.58 -5.37
CA SER A 144 -6.94 -5.21 -4.92
C SER A 144 -6.79 -6.08 -3.67
N PRO A 145 -5.70 -6.86 -3.46
CA PRO A 145 -5.57 -7.65 -2.24
C PRO A 145 -5.66 -6.80 -0.97
N LEU A 146 -5.04 -5.62 -0.96
CA LEU A 146 -5.05 -4.72 0.19
C LEU A 146 -6.37 -3.93 0.34
N LEU A 147 -7.08 -3.67 -0.77
CA LEU A 147 -8.44 -3.10 -0.71
C LEU A 147 -9.44 -4.09 -0.11
N HIS A 148 -9.29 -5.38 -0.41
CA HIS A 148 -10.16 -6.45 0.09
C HIS A 148 -9.77 -6.94 1.50
N ALA A 149 -8.53 -6.70 1.94
CA ALA A 149 -8.05 -7.18 3.22
C ALA A 149 -8.78 -6.48 4.39
N PRO A 150 -9.31 -7.23 5.37
CA PRO A 150 -9.91 -6.64 6.55
C PRO A 150 -8.81 -6.02 7.42
N SER A 151 -9.07 -4.81 7.94
CA SER A 151 -8.23 -4.24 9.00
C SER A 151 -8.53 -4.95 10.32
N ARG A 152 -7.54 -5.66 10.87
CA ARG A 152 -7.69 -6.45 12.09
C ARG A 152 -7.06 -5.72 13.27
N VAL A 153 -7.85 -4.91 13.97
CA VAL A 153 -7.43 -4.26 15.22
C VAL A 153 -7.69 -5.19 16.40
N GLN A 154 -6.68 -5.48 17.22
CA GLN A 154 -6.85 -6.25 18.46
C GLN A 154 -7.14 -5.32 19.64
N THR A 155 -8.24 -5.57 20.33
CA THR A 155 -8.60 -4.84 21.55
C THR A 155 -7.85 -5.37 22.78
N ILE A 156 -7.85 -4.58 23.86
CA ILE A 156 -7.00 -4.72 25.06
C ILE A 156 -7.20 -6.07 25.81
N ASN A 157 -8.31 -6.80 25.56
CA ASN A 157 -8.69 -7.98 26.34
C ASN A 157 -8.12 -9.32 25.85
N GLU A 158 -7.34 -9.35 24.76
CA GLU A 158 -6.76 -10.60 24.26
C GLU A 158 -5.38 -10.88 24.89
N LYS A 159 -5.12 -12.13 25.29
CA LYS A 159 -3.81 -12.56 25.83
C LYS A 159 -2.71 -12.33 24.77
N GLN A 160 -1.62 -11.66 25.14
CA GLN A 160 -0.53 -11.33 24.21
C GLN A 160 0.42 -12.54 24.08
N SER A 161 0.43 -13.18 22.91
CA SER A 161 1.52 -14.07 22.50
C SER A 161 2.78 -13.23 22.21
N SER A 162 3.97 -13.83 22.38
CA SER A 162 5.20 -13.19 21.92
C SER A 162 5.15 -13.04 20.39
N PRO A 163 5.40 -11.83 19.84
CA PRO A 163 5.39 -11.64 18.40
C PRO A 163 6.52 -12.45 17.76
N ILE A 164 6.31 -12.96 16.55
CA ILE A 164 7.34 -13.63 15.75
C ILE A 164 8.11 -12.59 14.93
N VAL A 165 7.41 -11.54 14.48
CA VAL A 165 7.96 -10.47 13.64
C VAL A 165 7.78 -9.12 14.33
N THR A 166 8.86 -8.37 14.47
CA THR A 166 8.84 -6.93 14.72
C THR A 166 8.85 -6.21 13.39
N ILE A 167 7.83 -5.39 13.13
CA ILE A 167 7.81 -4.48 11.99
C ILE A 167 8.26 -3.12 12.50
N ALA A 168 9.31 -2.56 11.92
CA ALA A 168 9.83 -1.25 12.28
C ALA A 168 9.43 -0.22 11.22
N LEU A 169 8.76 0.84 11.67
CA LEU A 169 8.35 1.97 10.85
C LEU A 169 8.98 3.24 11.44
N CYS A 170 10.02 3.73 10.78
CA CYS A 170 10.66 5.00 11.15
C CYS A 170 10.11 6.12 10.27
N THR A 171 9.77 7.26 10.87
CA THR A 171 9.11 8.38 10.16
C THR A 171 9.69 9.73 10.56
N PHE A 172 9.79 10.64 9.60
CA PHE A 172 10.11 12.05 9.83
C PHE A 172 9.42 12.92 8.77
N ASN A 173 8.41 13.69 9.18
CA ASN A 173 7.62 14.53 8.28
C ASN A 173 6.92 13.78 7.13
N ASP A 174 6.43 12.57 7.42
CA ASP A 174 5.73 11.70 6.46
C ASP A 174 4.27 11.42 6.89
N GLY A 175 3.66 12.35 7.64
CA GLY A 175 2.35 12.15 8.25
C GLY A 175 1.26 11.76 7.26
N GLU A 176 1.29 12.37 6.07
CA GLU A 176 0.35 12.09 4.96
C GLU A 176 0.31 10.60 4.55
N TYR A 177 1.41 9.86 4.72
CA TYR A 177 1.55 8.50 4.22
C TYR A 177 1.34 7.42 5.27
N LEU A 178 1.59 7.77 6.55
CA LEU A 178 1.49 6.86 7.69
C LEU A 178 0.18 6.07 7.76
N PRO A 179 -1.02 6.66 7.52
CA PRO A 179 -2.26 5.89 7.60
C PRO A 179 -2.26 4.65 6.71
N TRP A 180 -1.65 4.74 5.52
CA TRP A 180 -1.62 3.61 4.61
C TRP A 180 -0.57 2.57 4.96
N ALA A 181 0.63 3.00 5.34
CA ALA A 181 1.68 2.10 5.82
C ALA A 181 1.15 1.26 7.00
N ILE A 182 0.53 1.92 7.98
CA ILE A 182 -0.04 1.27 9.17
C ILE A 182 -1.23 0.37 8.80
N ARG A 183 -2.12 0.81 7.92
CA ARG A 183 -3.22 -0.04 7.42
C ARG A 183 -2.70 -1.32 6.79
N SER A 184 -1.59 -1.28 6.06
CA SER A 184 -1.00 -2.47 5.45
C SER A 184 -0.46 -3.49 6.47
N VAL A 185 0.03 -3.01 7.62
CA VAL A 185 0.41 -3.86 8.75
C VAL A 185 -0.81 -4.47 9.43
N LEU A 186 -1.86 -3.67 9.66
CA LEU A 186 -3.12 -4.15 10.25
C LEU A 186 -3.87 -5.15 9.37
N SER A 187 -3.53 -5.19 8.08
CA SER A 187 -4.16 -6.06 7.08
C SER A 187 -3.42 -7.40 6.88
N GLN A 188 -2.35 -7.66 7.65
CA GLN A 188 -1.56 -8.89 7.52
C GLN A 188 -2.37 -10.14 7.86
N THR A 189 -2.16 -11.23 7.09
CA THR A 189 -2.81 -12.53 7.33
C THR A 189 -2.34 -13.17 8.63
N ILE A 190 -1.04 -13.04 8.92
CA ILE A 190 -0.41 -13.40 10.20
C ILE A 190 -0.71 -12.34 11.25
N THR A 191 -1.04 -12.77 12.47
CA THR A 191 -1.38 -11.87 13.59
C THR A 191 -0.30 -11.74 14.66
N ASP A 192 0.67 -12.65 14.68
CA ASP A 192 1.79 -12.70 15.64
C ASP A 192 2.92 -11.73 15.25
N TRP A 193 2.58 -10.45 15.17
CA TRP A 193 3.52 -9.36 14.91
C TRP A 193 3.38 -8.26 15.96
N GLU A 194 4.42 -7.45 16.08
CA GLU A 194 4.35 -6.13 16.68
C GLU A 194 4.80 -5.06 15.69
N LEU A 195 4.30 -3.84 15.85
CA LEU A 195 4.69 -2.68 15.07
C LEU A 195 5.32 -1.65 16.00
N ILE A 196 6.55 -1.27 15.71
CA ILE A 196 7.27 -0.22 16.44
C ILE A 196 7.38 0.98 15.50
N ILE A 197 6.68 2.05 15.85
CA ILE A 197 6.69 3.31 15.12
C ILE A 197 7.64 4.27 15.84
N VAL A 198 8.70 4.70 15.18
CA VAL A 198 9.65 5.69 15.70
C VAL A 198 9.51 6.98 14.90
N ASP A 199 8.92 7.98 15.53
CA ASP A 199 8.84 9.36 15.02
C ASP A 199 10.12 10.11 15.39
N ASP A 200 10.95 10.36 14.39
CA ASP A 200 12.26 11.01 14.49
C ASP A 200 12.13 12.54 14.56
N HIS A 201 11.25 13.01 15.47
CA HIS A 201 10.99 14.41 15.76
C HIS A 201 10.30 15.20 14.63
N SER A 202 9.21 14.68 14.10
CA SER A 202 8.44 15.37 13.04
C SER A 202 7.83 16.69 13.51
N SER A 203 7.74 17.63 12.58
CA SER A 203 7.14 18.97 12.74
C SER A 203 5.85 19.18 11.94
N ASP A 204 5.49 18.22 11.08
CA ASP A 204 4.23 18.20 10.35
C ASP A 204 3.09 17.59 11.20
N ASP A 205 2.01 17.14 10.55
CA ASP A 205 0.86 16.52 11.24
C ASP A 205 1.15 15.08 11.74
N THR A 206 2.37 14.55 11.57
CA THR A 206 2.75 13.19 12.02
C THR A 206 2.36 12.93 13.48
N PRO A 207 2.70 13.78 14.47
CA PRO A 207 2.35 13.51 15.88
C PRO A 207 0.84 13.44 16.11
N SER A 208 0.08 14.30 15.44
CA SER A 208 -1.40 14.32 15.51
C SER A 208 -2.00 13.05 14.92
N ILE A 209 -1.48 12.59 13.78
CA ILE A 209 -1.91 11.34 13.13
C ILE A 209 -1.61 10.13 14.02
N LEU A 210 -0.39 10.06 14.58
CA LEU A 210 0.00 9.01 15.51
C LEU A 210 -0.84 9.01 16.79
N ALA A 211 -1.26 10.17 17.29
CA ALA A 211 -2.16 10.28 18.44
C ALA A 211 -3.58 9.79 18.12
N GLY A 212 -4.06 9.97 16.89
CA GLY A 212 -5.38 9.55 16.44
C GLY A 212 -5.53 8.07 16.06
N LEU A 213 -4.43 7.30 16.04
CA LEU A 213 -4.48 5.88 15.70
C LEU A 213 -5.34 5.06 16.68
N PRO A 214 -6.05 4.03 16.20
CA PRO A 214 -6.81 3.14 17.07
C PRO A 214 -5.87 2.45 18.08
N ILE A 215 -6.39 2.22 19.28
CA ILE A 215 -5.64 1.52 20.33
C ILE A 215 -5.52 0.04 19.93
N ASP A 216 -4.32 -0.37 19.53
CA ASP A 216 -3.95 -1.77 19.29
C ASP A 216 -2.72 -2.10 20.15
N LYS A 217 -2.82 -3.14 20.99
CA LYS A 217 -1.75 -3.56 21.91
C LYS A 217 -0.46 -4.01 21.20
N ARG A 218 -0.51 -4.28 19.90
CA ARG A 218 0.65 -4.68 19.09
C ARG A 218 1.43 -3.48 18.58
N ILE A 219 0.91 -2.25 18.69
CA ILE A 219 1.53 -1.04 18.17
C ILE A 219 2.17 -0.24 19.31
N ASN A 220 3.49 -0.09 19.25
CA ASN A 220 4.25 0.79 20.13
C ASN A 220 4.68 2.04 19.35
N LYS A 221 4.52 3.22 19.96
CA LYS A 221 4.85 4.51 19.36
C LYS A 221 5.91 5.21 20.21
N VAL A 222 6.98 5.68 19.58
CA VAL A 222 8.08 6.40 20.23
C VAL A 222 8.33 7.69 19.47
N SER A 223 8.34 8.81 20.17
CA SER A 223 8.72 10.11 19.60
C SER A 223 10.06 10.56 20.18
N LEU A 224 11.00 10.89 19.31
CA LEU A 224 12.33 11.36 19.71
C LEU A 224 12.32 12.85 20.05
N HIS A 225 13.24 13.24 20.94
CA HIS A 225 13.37 14.64 21.37
C HIS A 225 14.09 15.53 20.36
N GLN A 226 14.76 14.94 19.37
CA GLN A 226 15.41 15.61 18.26
C GLN A 226 15.53 14.66 17.07
N ASN A 227 15.75 15.21 15.87
CA ASN A 227 15.90 14.41 14.67
C ASN A 227 17.32 13.81 14.58
N LEU A 228 17.43 12.50 14.79
CA LEU A 228 18.67 11.73 14.82
C LEU A 228 18.97 11.02 13.49
N GLY A 229 17.99 10.84 12.62
CA GLY A 229 18.13 10.13 11.35
C GLY A 229 17.68 8.67 11.42
N LYS A 230 17.51 8.07 10.23
CA LYS A 230 16.88 6.76 10.06
C LYS A 230 17.65 5.61 10.70
N ALA A 231 18.98 5.55 10.57
CA ALA A 231 19.79 4.53 11.26
C ALA A 231 19.62 4.55 12.78
N HIS A 232 19.58 5.75 13.39
CA HIS A 232 19.32 5.89 14.82
C HIS A 232 17.91 5.41 15.19
N ALA A 233 16.89 5.80 14.41
CA ALA A 233 15.52 5.37 14.63
C ALA A 233 15.36 3.84 14.51
N LEU A 234 16.03 3.21 13.55
CA LEU A 234 16.05 1.75 13.37
C LEU A 234 16.73 1.04 14.55
N ASN A 235 17.84 1.57 15.05
CA ASN A 235 18.49 1.03 16.26
C ASN A 235 17.61 1.11 17.50
N ILE A 236 16.84 2.19 17.66
CA ILE A 236 15.85 2.32 18.75
C ILE A 236 14.76 1.27 18.59
N ALA A 237 14.25 1.07 17.38
CA ALA A 237 13.26 0.02 17.10
C ALA A 237 13.83 -1.38 17.38
N LEU A 238 15.09 -1.65 17.02
CA LEU A 238 15.76 -2.92 17.28
C LEU A 238 15.90 -3.21 18.78
N GLN A 239 16.29 -2.21 19.58
CA GLN A 239 16.39 -2.36 21.04
C GLN A 239 15.06 -2.71 21.71
N MET A 240 13.94 -2.34 21.09
CA MET A 240 12.59 -2.61 21.57
C MET A 240 11.96 -3.87 20.95
N ALA A 241 12.58 -4.46 19.94
CA ALA A 241 12.07 -5.60 19.20
C ALA A 241 11.95 -6.84 20.10
N ARG A 242 10.82 -7.54 20.02
CA ARG A 242 10.61 -8.85 20.69
C ARG A 242 10.45 -10.00 19.70
N GLY A 243 10.25 -9.71 18.42
CA GLY A 243 10.22 -10.70 17.34
C GLY A 243 11.58 -11.34 17.09
N ALA A 244 11.58 -12.57 16.56
CA ALA A 244 12.79 -13.22 16.05
C ALA A 244 13.22 -12.63 14.69
N TRP A 245 12.28 -12.00 13.99
CA TRP A 245 12.47 -11.35 12.70
C TRP A 245 12.19 -9.85 12.80
N PHE A 246 12.94 -9.06 12.06
CA PHE A 246 12.83 -7.61 11.98
C PHE A 246 12.55 -7.19 10.54
N LEU A 247 11.33 -6.74 10.25
CA LEU A 247 10.91 -6.27 8.94
C LEU A 247 10.90 -4.74 8.91
N GLU A 248 11.67 -4.13 8.02
CA GLU A 248 11.60 -2.69 7.77
C GLU A 248 10.38 -2.35 6.90
N LEU A 249 9.67 -1.28 7.26
CA LEU A 249 8.63 -0.64 6.45
C LEU A 249 8.87 0.87 6.43
N ASP A 250 9.12 1.41 5.24
CA ASP A 250 9.25 2.86 5.05
C ASP A 250 7.88 3.54 5.16
N ALA A 251 7.83 4.75 5.75
CA ALA A 251 6.57 5.44 6.09
C ALA A 251 5.71 5.80 4.86
N ASP A 252 6.33 5.96 3.69
CA ASP A 252 5.69 6.28 2.41
C ASP A 252 5.29 5.05 1.57
N ASP A 253 5.64 3.86 2.05
CA ASP A 253 5.44 2.57 1.40
C ASP A 253 4.31 1.76 2.06
N TRP A 254 4.06 0.54 1.55
CA TRP A 254 3.12 -0.39 2.17
C TRP A 254 3.41 -1.85 1.84
N LEU A 255 2.89 -2.75 2.69
CA LEU A 255 3.08 -4.19 2.59
C LEU A 255 1.93 -4.87 1.83
N SER A 256 2.23 -5.96 1.11
CA SER A 256 1.20 -6.91 0.66
C SER A 256 0.60 -7.64 1.87
N PRO A 257 -0.70 -7.98 1.89
CA PRO A 257 -1.35 -8.63 3.05
C PRO A 257 -0.75 -9.99 3.47
N ASP A 258 -0.08 -10.68 2.54
CA ASP A 258 0.49 -12.02 2.70
C ASP A 258 2.02 -12.03 2.94
N ILE A 259 2.67 -10.86 3.01
CA ILE A 259 4.14 -10.78 3.11
C ILE A 259 4.68 -11.58 4.31
N LEU A 260 4.08 -11.44 5.49
CA LEU A 260 4.58 -12.13 6.69
C LEU A 260 4.45 -13.65 6.55
N GLU A 261 3.35 -14.11 5.95
CA GLU A 261 3.12 -15.53 5.73
C GLU A 261 4.16 -16.12 4.78
N VAL A 262 4.39 -15.47 3.63
CA VAL A 262 5.36 -15.92 2.63
C VAL A 262 6.78 -15.91 3.20
N LEU A 263 7.20 -14.80 3.82
CA LEU A 263 8.55 -14.68 4.35
C LEU A 263 8.81 -15.68 5.50
N LEU A 264 7.85 -15.88 6.41
CA LEU A 264 8.01 -16.86 7.50
C LEU A 264 8.00 -18.31 6.99
N GLN A 265 7.27 -18.62 5.92
CA GLN A 265 7.31 -19.94 5.29
C GLN A 265 8.69 -20.23 4.72
N GLU A 266 9.30 -19.29 4.01
CA GLU A 266 10.67 -19.46 3.47
C GLU A 266 11.72 -19.52 4.58
N ALA A 267 11.60 -18.68 5.60
CA ALA A 267 12.49 -18.71 6.77
C ALA A 267 12.45 -20.04 7.54
N LYS A 268 11.32 -20.78 7.47
CA LYS A 268 11.22 -22.13 8.06
C LYS A 268 11.86 -23.22 7.19
N ARG A 269 11.93 -23.02 5.88
CA ARG A 269 12.51 -23.99 4.94
C ARG A 269 14.03 -23.90 4.91
N GLU A 270 14.55 -22.70 5.10
CA GLU A 270 15.98 -22.39 5.00
C GLU A 270 16.59 -22.24 6.40
N PRO A 271 17.56 -23.07 6.81
CA PRO A 271 18.26 -22.89 8.08
C PRO A 271 19.24 -21.71 8.01
N ASN A 272 19.49 -21.05 9.15
CA ASN A 272 20.52 -20.00 9.31
C ASN A 272 20.38 -18.76 8.41
N VAL A 273 19.16 -18.45 7.97
CA VAL A 273 18.89 -17.23 7.18
C VAL A 273 19.17 -15.98 8.00
N GLY A 274 19.99 -15.08 7.45
CA GLY A 274 20.27 -13.76 8.03
C GLY A 274 19.37 -12.66 7.46
N VAL A 275 18.93 -12.78 6.21
CA VAL A 275 18.00 -11.84 5.59
C VAL A 275 17.13 -12.51 4.54
N LEU A 276 15.84 -12.15 4.52
CA LEU A 276 14.90 -12.46 3.45
C LEU A 276 14.53 -11.18 2.72
N TYR A 277 14.50 -11.26 1.39
CA TYR A 277 14.12 -10.16 0.53
C TYR A 277 13.37 -10.69 -0.70
N ALA A 278 12.58 -9.83 -1.33
CA ALA A 278 11.70 -10.25 -2.41
C ALA A 278 11.68 -9.26 -3.58
N ASN A 279 10.75 -9.45 -4.50
CA ASN A 279 10.40 -8.42 -5.47
C ASN A 279 9.50 -7.38 -4.81
N HIS A 280 9.37 -6.23 -5.45
CA HIS A 280 8.43 -5.20 -5.02
C HIS A 280 7.70 -4.58 -6.21
N PHE A 281 6.49 -4.08 -5.96
CA PHE A 281 5.76 -3.23 -6.88
C PHE A 281 6.30 -1.80 -6.80
N GLU A 282 6.47 -1.14 -7.95
CA GLU A 282 6.85 0.28 -8.00
C GLU A 282 5.68 1.17 -8.37
N TRP A 283 5.59 2.29 -7.67
CA TRP A 283 4.57 3.31 -7.87
C TRP A 283 5.22 4.69 -7.93
N VAL A 284 4.93 5.47 -8.96
CA VAL A 284 5.44 6.85 -9.08
C VAL A 284 4.35 7.82 -8.66
N GLU A 285 4.66 8.67 -7.68
CA GLU A 285 3.78 9.76 -7.23
C GLU A 285 3.94 11.00 -8.11
N ARG A 286 2.84 11.46 -8.70
CA ARG A 286 2.76 12.74 -9.39
C ARG A 286 2.52 13.88 -8.41
N LEU A 287 2.78 15.11 -8.86
CA LEU A 287 2.57 16.34 -8.05
C LEU A 287 1.13 16.47 -7.51
N ASN A 288 0.14 15.93 -8.21
CA ASN A 288 -1.26 15.89 -7.79
C ASN A 288 -1.60 14.68 -6.89
N LYS A 289 -0.60 14.02 -6.29
CA LYS A 289 -0.74 12.84 -5.42
C LYS A 289 -1.30 11.58 -6.08
N GLN A 290 -1.45 11.59 -7.41
CA GLN A 290 -1.81 10.39 -8.15
C GLN A 290 -0.62 9.43 -8.21
N LEU A 291 -0.81 8.20 -7.76
CA LEU A 291 0.16 7.12 -8.00
C LEU A 291 -0.06 6.45 -9.36
N LEU A 292 1.04 6.25 -10.07
CA LEU A 292 1.11 5.47 -11.30
C LEU A 292 1.87 4.18 -11.07
N TYR A 293 1.21 3.05 -11.33
CA TYR A 293 1.86 1.75 -11.29
C TYR A 293 2.92 1.64 -12.39
N GLN A 294 4.16 1.26 -12.02
CA GLN A 294 5.28 1.09 -12.95
C GLN A 294 5.56 -0.37 -13.28
N GLY A 295 5.06 -1.32 -12.48
CA GLY A 295 5.35 -2.75 -12.64
C GLY A 295 6.00 -3.35 -11.40
N VAL A 296 6.54 -4.55 -11.59
CA VAL A 296 7.32 -5.26 -10.58
C VAL A 296 8.81 -5.00 -10.83
N ARG A 297 9.55 -4.70 -9.77
CA ARG A 297 11.01 -4.73 -9.76
C ARG A 297 11.51 -6.01 -9.14
N THR A 298 12.43 -6.63 -9.88
CA THR A 298 13.07 -7.87 -9.47
C THR A 298 14.26 -7.56 -8.57
N GLY A 299 14.29 -8.16 -7.38
CA GLY A 299 15.48 -8.15 -6.53
C GLY A 299 16.66 -8.90 -7.18
N PRO A 300 17.90 -8.69 -6.73
CA PRO A 300 19.04 -9.44 -7.24
C PRO A 300 18.90 -10.92 -6.88
N SER A 301 19.09 -11.83 -7.84
CA SER A 301 19.06 -13.28 -7.58
C SER A 301 20.13 -13.75 -6.59
N HIS A 302 21.20 -12.97 -6.44
CA HIS A 302 22.26 -13.16 -5.46
C HIS A 302 22.60 -11.82 -4.83
N LEU A 303 22.45 -11.72 -3.51
CA LEU A 303 22.83 -10.54 -2.73
C LEU A 303 24.32 -10.61 -2.38
N SER A 304 25.10 -9.59 -2.73
CA SER A 304 26.49 -9.46 -2.28
C SER A 304 26.82 -8.00 -2.00
N ALA A 305 27.74 -7.77 -1.06
CA ALA A 305 28.21 -6.43 -0.72
C ALA A 305 28.78 -5.69 -1.94
N GLU A 306 29.58 -6.37 -2.79
CA GLU A 306 30.18 -5.78 -3.99
C GLU A 306 29.11 -5.27 -4.94
N ARG A 307 28.07 -6.09 -5.17
CA ARG A 307 26.99 -5.74 -6.09
C ARG A 307 26.13 -4.60 -5.54
N LEU A 308 25.77 -4.68 -4.26
CA LEU A 308 24.99 -3.64 -3.59
C LEU A 308 25.70 -2.28 -3.66
N LEU A 309 27.01 -2.25 -3.37
CA LEU A 309 27.82 -1.04 -3.41
C LEU A 309 28.08 -0.56 -4.85
N ALA A 310 28.16 -1.46 -5.83
CA ALA A 310 28.36 -1.11 -7.24
C ALA A 310 27.09 -0.53 -7.89
N GLU A 311 25.93 -1.15 -7.65
CA GLU A 311 24.69 -0.85 -8.36
C GLU A 311 23.72 0.06 -7.57
N ALA A 312 23.97 0.31 -6.29
CA ALA A 312 23.08 1.09 -5.41
C ALA A 312 21.62 0.58 -5.44
N MET A 313 21.44 -0.74 -5.40
CA MET A 313 20.15 -1.38 -5.65
C MET A 313 19.16 -1.10 -4.52
N ALA A 314 17.95 -0.65 -4.88
CA ALA A 314 16.82 -0.61 -3.96
C ALA A 314 16.27 -2.03 -3.76
N VAL A 315 16.60 -2.66 -2.64
CA VAL A 315 16.11 -3.99 -2.25
C VAL A 315 15.01 -3.83 -1.21
N ALA A 316 13.82 -4.34 -1.51
CA ALA A 316 12.67 -4.36 -0.61
C ALA A 316 11.74 -5.54 -0.96
N PRO A 317 11.03 -6.13 0.00
CA PRO A 317 11.13 -5.91 1.45
C PRO A 317 12.48 -6.38 2.01
N ARG A 318 12.79 -5.99 3.25
CA ARG A 318 14.00 -6.41 3.98
C ARG A 318 13.59 -6.96 5.34
N MET A 319 13.62 -8.29 5.50
CA MET A 319 13.33 -8.95 6.77
C MET A 319 14.58 -9.64 7.30
N PHE A 320 15.12 -9.13 8.40
CA PHE A 320 16.36 -9.58 8.99
C PHE A 320 16.12 -10.54 10.14
N ASN A 321 17.05 -11.47 10.32
CA ASN A 321 17.12 -12.25 11.55
C ASN A 321 17.68 -11.36 12.67
N VAL A 322 16.93 -11.19 13.76
CA VAL A 322 17.29 -10.28 14.86
C VAL A 322 18.65 -10.62 15.46
N SER A 323 18.95 -11.91 15.70
CA SER A 323 20.23 -12.29 16.30
C SER A 323 21.42 -11.95 15.40
N VAL A 324 21.22 -11.96 14.08
CA VAL A 324 22.27 -11.61 13.10
C VAL A 324 22.53 -10.10 13.12
N ILE A 325 21.48 -9.28 13.07
CA ILE A 325 21.67 -7.81 13.09
C ILE A 325 22.14 -7.29 14.44
N GLU A 326 21.80 -7.96 15.55
CA GLU A 326 22.38 -7.70 16.87
C GLU A 326 23.86 -8.06 16.93
N GLN A 327 24.25 -9.22 16.39
CA GLN A 327 25.65 -9.63 16.27
C GLN A 327 26.47 -8.62 15.45
N LEU A 328 25.87 -8.02 14.43
CA LEU A 328 26.48 -6.99 13.59
C LEU A 328 26.49 -5.59 14.23
N GLY A 329 25.90 -5.43 15.41
CA GLY A 329 25.85 -4.15 16.14
C GLY A 329 24.80 -3.15 15.64
N GLY A 330 23.80 -3.60 14.86
CA GLY A 330 22.76 -2.75 14.30
C GLY A 330 23.25 -1.83 13.17
N TRP A 331 22.49 -0.77 12.90
CA TRP A 331 22.80 0.21 11.86
C TRP A 331 23.89 1.16 12.33
N ASN A 332 24.83 1.48 11.45
CA ASN A 332 25.96 2.34 11.82
C ASN A 332 25.55 3.80 11.79
N THR A 333 25.78 4.50 12.89
CA THR A 333 25.44 5.91 13.06
C THR A 333 26.66 6.83 12.93
N SER A 334 27.88 6.26 12.88
CA SER A 334 29.15 6.98 12.80
C SER A 334 29.69 7.09 11.37
N VAL A 335 28.81 7.00 10.37
CA VAL A 335 29.13 7.10 8.93
C VAL A 335 28.90 8.53 8.42
N PRO A 336 29.42 8.90 7.22
CA PRO A 336 29.06 10.16 6.59
C PRO A 336 27.54 10.34 6.55
N PHE A 337 27.09 11.58 6.78
CA PHE A 337 25.68 11.93 6.91
C PHE A 337 24.98 11.31 8.12
N GLU A 338 25.71 10.90 9.16
CA GLU A 338 25.17 10.46 10.46
C GLU A 338 24.15 9.31 10.34
N GLY A 339 24.36 8.40 9.37
CA GLY A 339 23.44 7.28 9.13
C GLY A 339 22.06 7.69 8.58
N ARG A 340 21.95 8.89 7.99
CA ARG A 340 20.70 9.40 7.39
C ARG A 340 20.47 8.92 5.96
N LEU A 341 21.48 8.34 5.33
CA LEU A 341 21.46 7.89 3.94
C LEU A 341 22.14 6.52 3.81
N TYR A 342 21.57 5.68 2.95
CA TYR A 342 22.13 4.39 2.50
C TYR A 342 22.32 3.35 3.62
N GLU A 343 21.60 3.51 4.72
CA GLU A 343 21.61 2.59 5.86
C GLU A 343 21.13 1.18 5.47
N ASP A 344 20.22 1.11 4.49
CA ASP A 344 19.71 -0.11 3.89
C ASP A 344 20.81 -0.87 3.12
N ILE A 345 21.55 -0.18 2.25
CA ILE A 345 22.67 -0.74 1.49
C ILE A 345 23.78 -1.22 2.44
N GLU A 346 24.07 -0.46 3.49
CA GLU A 346 25.07 -0.84 4.50
C GLU A 346 24.70 -2.15 5.19
N MET A 347 23.49 -2.20 5.75
CA MET A 347 23.02 -3.36 6.50
C MET A 347 22.95 -4.58 5.59
N LEU A 348 22.35 -4.44 4.40
CA LEU A 348 22.28 -5.51 3.39
C LEU A 348 23.66 -6.03 2.99
N SER A 349 24.65 -5.15 2.87
CA SER A 349 26.03 -5.55 2.58
C SER A 349 26.60 -6.42 3.70
N LYS A 350 26.41 -6.03 4.97
CA LYS A 350 26.85 -6.81 6.13
C LYS A 350 26.14 -8.16 6.24
N VAL A 351 24.82 -8.20 6.08
CA VAL A 351 24.03 -9.45 6.20
C VAL A 351 24.15 -10.35 4.97
N SER A 352 24.69 -9.87 3.84
CA SER A 352 24.86 -10.68 2.63
C SER A 352 25.75 -11.91 2.83
N SER A 353 26.60 -11.92 3.87
CA SER A 353 27.41 -13.07 4.27
C SER A 353 26.67 -14.09 5.13
N PHE A 354 25.40 -13.84 5.48
CA PHE A 354 24.58 -14.66 6.38
C PHE A 354 23.40 -15.27 5.63
N HIS A 355 23.66 -16.16 4.67
CA HIS A 355 22.64 -16.91 3.91
C HIS A 355 21.42 -16.08 3.49
N PRO A 356 21.58 -15.10 2.57
CA PRO A 356 20.48 -14.28 2.09
C PRO A 356 19.51 -15.11 1.23
N VAL A 357 18.21 -15.01 1.50
CA VAL A 357 17.17 -15.76 0.78
C VAL A 357 16.32 -14.81 -0.06
N TYR A 358 16.27 -15.09 -1.36
CA TYR A 358 15.49 -14.34 -2.33
C TYR A 358 14.14 -15.02 -2.63
N ILE A 359 13.05 -14.26 -2.52
CA ILE A 359 11.71 -14.71 -2.90
C ILE A 359 11.28 -14.01 -4.21
N PRO A 360 11.05 -14.73 -5.31
CA PRO A 360 10.68 -14.14 -6.60
C PRO A 360 9.19 -13.73 -6.68
N GLN A 361 8.63 -13.21 -5.58
CA GLN A 361 7.25 -12.73 -5.48
C GLN A 361 7.24 -11.25 -5.07
N PRO A 362 6.37 -10.41 -5.67
CA PRO A 362 6.24 -9.01 -5.25
C PRO A 362 5.43 -8.91 -3.96
N LEU A 363 6.10 -8.60 -2.85
CA LEU A 363 5.49 -8.60 -1.51
C LEU A 363 5.43 -7.21 -0.83
N TYR A 364 6.01 -6.22 -1.48
CA TYR A 364 6.18 -4.87 -0.95
C TYR A 364 5.82 -3.85 -2.04
N HIS A 365 5.29 -2.70 -1.63
CA HIS A 365 4.94 -1.63 -2.55
C HIS A 365 5.77 -0.39 -2.23
N ARG A 366 6.66 -0.05 -3.16
CA ARG A 366 7.55 1.09 -3.06
C ARG A 366 6.98 2.30 -3.78
N ARG A 367 6.87 3.41 -3.08
CA ARG A 367 6.47 4.72 -3.60
C ARG A 367 7.72 5.54 -3.96
N ILE A 368 7.75 6.04 -5.18
CA ILE A 368 8.79 6.94 -5.68
C ILE A 368 8.22 8.34 -5.72
N ARG A 369 8.81 9.25 -4.95
CA ARG A 369 8.42 10.67 -4.88
C ARG A 369 9.50 11.53 -5.51
N SER A 370 9.12 12.65 -6.11
CA SER A 370 10.10 13.66 -6.57
C SER A 370 10.91 14.26 -5.41
N SER A 371 10.35 14.20 -4.19
CA SER A 371 10.98 14.63 -2.94
C SER A 371 11.80 13.56 -2.22
N SER A 372 11.84 12.31 -2.72
CA SER A 372 12.56 11.22 -2.03
C SER A 372 14.03 11.58 -1.80
N MET A 373 14.53 11.30 -0.60
CA MET A 373 15.86 11.68 -0.13
C MET A 373 16.98 11.26 -1.09
N THR A 374 16.90 10.05 -1.65
CA THR A 374 17.89 9.53 -2.59
C THR A 374 18.02 10.36 -3.87
N HIS A 375 16.92 10.92 -4.38
CA HIS A 375 16.95 11.76 -5.60
C HIS A 375 17.60 13.13 -5.38
N ARG A 376 17.62 13.62 -4.13
CA ARG A 376 18.20 14.94 -3.79
C ARG A 376 19.73 14.91 -3.64
N HIS A 377 20.34 13.71 -3.60
CA HIS A 377 21.72 13.54 -3.15
C HIS A 377 22.57 12.62 -4.04
N LEU A 378 22.40 12.67 -5.37
CA LEU A 378 23.14 11.82 -6.33
C LEU A 378 24.68 11.89 -6.17
N ASN A 379 25.22 13.05 -5.79
CA ASN A 379 26.67 13.23 -5.59
C ASN A 379 27.18 12.72 -4.22
N HIS A 380 26.28 12.33 -3.31
CA HIS A 380 26.65 11.87 -1.97
C HIS A 380 26.99 10.38 -1.93
N TYR A 381 26.49 9.60 -2.89
CA TYR A 381 26.67 8.15 -2.89
C TYR A 381 28.15 7.75 -2.96
N GLU A 382 28.92 8.31 -3.87
CA GLU A 382 30.35 8.01 -3.99
C GLU A 382 31.15 8.37 -2.73
N LYS A 383 30.82 9.51 -2.09
CA LYS A 383 31.45 9.90 -0.83
C LYS A 383 31.14 8.92 0.30
N TRP A 384 29.89 8.47 0.40
CA TRP A 384 29.47 7.48 1.37
C TRP A 384 30.11 6.11 1.09
N LYS A 385 30.02 5.62 -0.15
CA LYS A 385 30.58 4.34 -0.60
C LYS A 385 32.07 4.23 -0.30
N ASN A 386 32.85 5.28 -0.56
CA ASN A 386 34.29 5.29 -0.27
C ASN A 386 34.61 5.15 1.23
N SER A 387 33.69 5.55 2.12
CA SER A 387 33.85 5.34 3.57
C SER A 387 33.53 3.90 4.01
N MET A 388 32.89 3.09 3.17
CA MET A 388 32.51 1.70 3.45
C MET A 388 33.62 0.68 3.15
N SER A 389 34.88 1.12 3.02
CA SER A 389 36.00 0.25 2.62
C SER A 389 36.25 -0.97 3.51
N ASP A 390 35.78 -0.95 4.76
CA ASP A 390 35.90 -2.08 5.69
C ASP A 390 34.79 -3.12 5.54
N ILE A 391 33.67 -2.80 4.87
CA ILE A 391 32.58 -3.75 4.59
C ILE A 391 32.99 -4.75 3.49
N LEU A 392 33.94 -4.37 2.65
CA LEU A 392 34.47 -5.18 1.55
C LEU A 392 35.70 -6.02 1.96
N LYS A 393 36.19 -5.90 3.19
CA LYS A 393 37.33 -6.67 3.74
C LYS A 393 36.81 -7.78 4.65
#